data_AF-A0A2V7YEB2-F1
#
_entry.id   AF-A0A2V7YEB2-F1
#
_cell.length_a   1.000
_cell.length_b   1.000
_cell.length_c   1.000
_cell.angle_alpha   90.00
_cell.angle_beta   90.00
_cell.angle_gamma   90.00
#
_symmetry.space_group_name_H-M   'P 1'
#
loop_
_entity.id
_entity.type
_entity.pdbx_description
1 polymer ?
#
loop_
_entity_poly.entity_id
_entity_poly.type
_entity_poly.pdbx_seq_one_letter_code
_entity_poly.pdbx_strand_id
1 'polypeptide(L)'
;MAAIKLAVALMYRLVQGAWPRFGSTPWYLMVVAIVISTPFQAGEEIGWRGYALPRLAARFGFANASVLLGVIWACWHLPQFFVTGADTLGQSFPLFLIEVTALSVALAWLYVRTNGSL
;
A
#
# COMPACT_ATOMS: atom_id res chain seq x y z
N MET A 1 -2.75 -7.25 -13.78
CA MET A 1 -2.45 -5.80 -13.81
C MET A 1 -2.81 -5.12 -15.14
N ALA A 2 -2.40 -5.63 -16.31
CA ALA A 2 -2.71 -5.00 -17.60
C ALA A 2 -4.22 -4.88 -17.89
N ALA A 3 -5.01 -5.92 -17.65
CA ALA A 3 -6.46 -5.90 -17.88
C ALA A 3 -7.19 -4.87 -17.01
N ILE A 4 -6.79 -4.72 -15.73
CA ILE A 4 -7.36 -3.72 -14.81
C ILE A 4 -7.00 -2.31 -15.28
N LYS A 5 -5.72 -2.06 -15.62
CA LYS A 5 -5.28 -0.75 -16.14
C LYS A 5 -5.99 -0.39 -17.44
N LEU A 6 -6.21 -1.37 -18.32
CA LEU A 6 -6.95 -1.18 -19.57
C LEU A 6 -8.43 -0.85 -19.30
N ALA A 7 -9.08 -1.61 -18.41
CA ALA A 7 -10.48 -1.38 -18.03
C ALA A 7 -10.68 0.01 -17.39
N VAL A 8 -9.79 0.40 -16.47
CA VAL A 8 -9.81 1.73 -15.85
C VAL A 8 -9.55 2.82 -16.89
N ALA A 9 -8.61 2.63 -17.82
CA ALA A 9 -8.34 3.59 -18.88
C ALA A 9 -9.52 3.79 -19.83
N LEU A 10 -10.21 2.69 -20.18
CA LEU A 10 -11.42 2.72 -20.99
C LEU A 10 -12.57 3.41 -20.25
N MET A 11 -12.77 3.09 -18.98
CA MET A 11 -13.79 3.75 -18.15
C MET A 11 -13.52 5.26 -18.02
N TYR A 12 -12.27 5.66 -17.78
CA TYR A 12 -11.87 7.06 -17.73
C TYR A 12 -12.13 7.77 -19.07
N ARG A 13 -11.82 7.11 -20.19
CA ARG A 13 -12.11 7.62 -21.53
C ARG A 13 -13.61 7.82 -21.77
N LEU A 14 -14.44 6.90 -21.32
CA LEU A 14 -15.90 6.99 -21.46
C LEU A 14 -16.50 8.12 -20.61
N VAL A 15 -16.01 8.32 -19.39
CA VAL A 15 -16.56 9.32 -18.46
C VAL A 15 -16.04 10.73 -18.74
N GLN A 16 -14.75 10.87 -19.03
CA GLN A 16 -14.07 12.17 -19.12
C GLN A 16 -13.79 12.62 -20.56
N GLY A 17 -14.04 11.77 -21.56
CA GLY A 17 -13.77 12.09 -22.97
C GLY A 17 -12.29 12.25 -23.32
N ALA A 18 -11.38 11.94 -22.38
CA ALA A 18 -9.93 12.04 -22.53
C ALA A 18 -9.27 10.71 -22.15
N TRP A 19 -8.14 10.37 -22.76
CA TRP A 19 -7.35 9.25 -22.28
C TRP A 19 -6.66 9.62 -20.95
N PRO A 20 -6.46 8.67 -20.02
CA PRO A 20 -5.66 8.92 -18.85
C PRO A 20 -4.25 9.33 -19.29
N ARG A 21 -3.70 10.39 -18.69
CA ARG A 21 -2.30 10.71 -18.88
C ARG A 21 -1.48 9.65 -18.16
N PHE A 22 -0.91 8.71 -18.91
CA PHE A 22 0.12 7.84 -18.39
C PHE A 22 1.38 8.67 -18.16
N GLY A 23 2.08 8.40 -17.05
CA GLY A 23 3.32 9.11 -16.74
C GLY A 23 4.32 8.98 -17.89
N SER A 24 4.98 10.08 -18.25
CA SER A 24 6.05 10.11 -19.26
C SER A 24 7.39 9.61 -18.71
N THR A 25 7.38 8.95 -17.54
CA THR A 25 8.59 8.47 -16.86
C THR A 25 9.25 7.38 -17.71
N PRO A 26 10.52 7.54 -18.09
CA PRO A 26 11.26 6.49 -18.79
C PRO A 26 11.33 5.19 -17.98
N TRP A 27 11.24 4.05 -18.67
CA TRP A 27 11.19 2.72 -18.02
C TRP A 27 12.40 2.44 -17.11
N TYR A 28 13.59 2.93 -17.47
CA TYR A 28 14.80 2.71 -16.67
C TYR A 28 14.75 3.48 -15.34
N LEU A 29 14.12 4.66 -15.29
CA LEU A 29 13.91 5.38 -14.04
C LEU A 29 12.93 4.63 -13.12
N MET A 30 11.94 3.96 -13.68
CA MET A 30 11.04 3.10 -12.88
C MET A 30 11.81 1.93 -12.26
N VAL A 31 12.69 1.28 -13.03
CA VAL A 31 13.53 0.18 -12.51
C VAL A 31 14.43 0.67 -11.39
N VAL A 32 15.12 1.80 -11.59
CA VAL A 32 15.96 2.42 -10.56
C VAL A 32 15.15 2.77 -9.31
N ALA A 33 13.97 3.38 -9.48
CA ALA A 33 13.09 3.72 -8.37
C ALA A 33 12.64 2.48 -7.59
N ILE A 34 12.29 1.38 -8.27
CA ILE A 34 11.91 0.12 -7.61
C ILE A 34 13.10 -0.44 -6.81
N VAL A 35 14.28 -0.57 -7.43
CA VAL A 35 15.48 -1.11 -6.77
C VAL A 35 15.86 -0.30 -5.53
N ILE A 36 15.81 1.04 -5.62
CA ILE A 36 16.15 1.91 -4.50
C ILE A 36 15.07 1.88 -3.43
N SER A 37 13.79 1.94 -3.79
CA SER A 37 12.70 2.06 -2.81
C SER A 37 12.34 0.76 -2.11
N THR A 38 12.61 -0.40 -2.73
CA THR A 38 12.20 -1.71 -2.19
C THR A 38 12.85 -2.01 -0.83
N PRO A 39 14.17 -1.79 -0.62
CA PRO A 39 14.80 -1.99 0.70
C PRO A 39 14.21 -1.10 1.80
N PHE A 40 13.87 0.17 1.48
CA PHE A 40 13.28 1.08 2.47
C PHE A 40 11.87 0.63 2.88
N GLN A 41 11.04 0.27 1.90
CA GLN A 41 9.70 -0.26 2.15
C GLN A 41 9.76 -1.58 2.91
N ALA A 42 10.69 -2.48 2.56
CA ALA A 42 10.89 -3.73 3.28
C ALA A 42 11.35 -3.50 4.73
N GLY A 43 12.10 -2.42 4.99
CA GLY A 43 12.50 -2.02 6.33
C GLY A 43 11.32 -1.73 7.27
N GLU A 44 10.19 -1.26 6.75
CA GLU A 44 9.00 -1.04 7.56
C GLU A 44 8.43 -2.34 8.16
N GLU A 45 8.53 -3.45 7.44
CA GLU A 45 8.00 -4.75 7.86
C GLU A 45 8.64 -5.25 9.17
N ILE A 46 9.89 -4.86 9.43
CA ILE A 46 10.59 -5.14 10.69
C ILE A 46 9.82 -4.53 11.87
N GLY A 47 9.33 -3.29 11.72
CA GLY A 47 8.53 -2.62 12.73
C GLY A 47 7.11 -3.16 12.80
N TRP A 48 6.43 -3.29 11.66
CA TRP A 48 5.03 -3.66 11.62
C TRP A 48 4.79 -5.13 11.96
N ARG A 49 5.44 -6.05 11.25
CA ARG A 49 5.20 -7.50 11.38
C ARG A 49 6.20 -8.12 12.37
N GLY A 50 7.44 -7.62 12.39
CA GLY A 50 8.46 -8.10 13.33
C GLY A 50 8.22 -7.66 14.78
N TYR A 51 7.65 -6.46 15.01
CA TYR A 51 7.47 -5.91 16.35
C TYR A 51 6.01 -5.70 16.77
N ALA A 52 5.23 -4.94 15.99
CA ALA A 52 3.90 -4.50 16.42
C ALA A 52 2.85 -5.63 16.35
N LEU A 53 2.80 -6.38 15.25
CA LEU A 53 1.78 -7.42 15.01
C LEU A 53 1.75 -8.48 16.11
N PRO A 54 2.87 -9.09 16.57
CA PRO A 54 2.83 -10.11 17.60
C PRO A 54 2.30 -9.58 18.94
N ARG A 55 2.62 -8.33 19.28
CA ARG A 55 2.19 -7.67 20.52
C ARG A 55 0.71 -7.32 20.50
N LEU A 56 0.21 -6.83 19.36
CA LEU A 56 -1.22 -6.57 19.17
C LEU A 56 -1.99 -7.90 19.16
N ALA A 57 -1.49 -8.94 18.50
CA ALA A 57 -2.11 -10.24 18.43
C ALA A 57 -2.23 -10.90 19.81
N ALA A 58 -1.22 -10.74 20.67
CA ALA A 58 -1.26 -11.23 22.05
C ALA A 58 -2.37 -10.60 22.90
N ARG A 59 -2.85 -9.39 22.55
CA ARG A 59 -3.89 -8.67 23.30
C ARG A 59 -5.27 -8.78 22.68
N PHE A 60 -5.36 -8.75 21.36
CA PHE A 60 -6.64 -8.61 20.64
C PHE A 60 -6.99 -9.81 19.77
N GLY A 61 -6.11 -10.82 19.70
CA GLY A 61 -6.21 -11.91 18.74
C GLY A 61 -5.74 -11.51 17.35
N PHE A 62 -5.37 -12.50 16.54
CA PHE A 62 -4.67 -12.27 15.29
C PHE A 62 -5.48 -11.47 14.25
N ALA A 63 -6.77 -11.78 14.11
CA ALA A 63 -7.66 -11.12 13.15
C ALA A 63 -7.87 -9.62 13.48
N ASN A 64 -8.13 -9.29 14.75
CA ASN A 64 -8.30 -7.90 15.15
C ASN A 64 -6.98 -7.14 15.11
N ALA A 65 -5.86 -7.80 15.47
CA ALA A 65 -4.55 -7.20 15.41
C ALA A 65 -4.13 -6.83 13.98
N SER A 66 -4.45 -7.66 12.98
CA SER A 66 -4.10 -7.37 11.59
C SER A 66 -4.90 -6.20 11.01
N VAL A 67 -6.20 -6.11 11.34
CA VAL A 67 -7.04 -4.95 10.98
C VAL A 67 -6.56 -3.68 11.68
N LEU A 68 -6.35 -3.74 13.00
CA LEU A 68 -5.89 -2.60 13.78
C LEU A 68 -4.53 -2.09 13.29
N LEU A 69 -3.59 -3.01 13.01
CA LEU A 69 -2.29 -2.66 12.45
C LEU A 69 -2.44 -2.02 11.07
N GLY A 70 -3.34 -2.53 10.23
CA GLY A 70 -3.64 -1.95 8.92
C GLY A 70 -4.14 -0.50 9.00
N VAL A 71 -5.05 -0.21 9.94
CA VAL A 71 -5.54 1.16 10.19
C VAL A 71 -4.41 2.07 10.68
N ILE A 72 -3.60 1.60 11.64
CA ILE A 72 -2.45 2.36 12.15
C ILE A 72 -1.47 2.66 11.02
N TRP A 73 -1.16 1.67 10.19
CA TRP A 73 -0.23 1.81 9.07
C TRP A 73 -0.76 2.75 7.99
N ALA A 74 -2.06 2.70 7.67
CA ALA A 74 -2.68 3.67 6.77
C ALA A 74 -2.59 5.11 7.31
N CYS A 75 -2.88 5.30 8.60
CA CYS A 75 -2.77 6.61 9.27
C CYS A 75 -1.32 7.11 9.33
N TRP A 76 -0.33 6.22 9.39
CA TRP A 76 1.09 6.60 9.32
C TRP A 76 1.44 7.31 8.00
N HIS A 77 0.74 6.99 6.90
CA HIS A 77 0.91 7.64 5.60
C HIS A 77 0.14 8.96 5.44
N LEU A 78 -0.72 9.33 6.41
CA LEU A 78 -1.58 10.50 6.31
C LEU A 78 -0.82 11.81 5.97
N PRO A 79 0.38 12.10 6.53
CA PRO A 79 1.14 13.30 6.16
C PRO A 79 1.46 13.38 4.66
N GLN A 80 1.67 12.24 3.98
CA GLN A 80 2.02 12.16 2.56
C GLN A 80 0.90 12.72 1.65
N PHE A 81 -0.35 12.72 2.12
CA PHE A 81 -1.50 13.27 1.38
C PHE A 81 -1.48 14.80 1.31
N PHE A 82 -0.63 15.46 2.10
CA PHE A 82 -0.51 16.92 2.16
C PHE A 82 0.83 17.43 1.60
N VAL A 83 1.75 16.53 1.21
CA VAL A 83 3.06 16.90 0.66
C VAL A 83 2.93 17.21 -0.83
N THR A 84 3.25 18.45 -1.21
CA THR A 84 3.27 18.86 -2.61
C THR A 84 4.27 18.03 -3.41
N GLY A 85 3.82 17.43 -4.51
CA GLY A 85 4.66 16.59 -5.38
C GLY A 85 4.73 15.12 -4.97
N ALA A 86 4.08 14.71 -3.87
CA ALA A 86 3.91 13.30 -3.55
C ALA A 86 2.82 12.66 -4.41
N ASP A 87 2.98 11.38 -4.76
CA ASP A 87 2.03 10.64 -5.60
C ASP A 87 0.63 10.52 -4.96
N THR A 88 0.55 10.61 -3.64
CA THR A 88 -0.70 10.56 -2.84
C THR A 88 -1.46 11.87 -2.81
N LEU A 89 -0.88 12.97 -3.30
CA LEU A 89 -1.54 14.28 -3.29
C LEU A 89 -2.80 14.24 -4.16
N GLY A 90 -3.95 14.60 -3.59
CA GLY A 90 -5.25 14.57 -4.27
C GLY A 90 -5.88 13.18 -4.37
N GLN A 91 -5.26 12.14 -3.80
CA GLN A 91 -5.88 10.81 -3.69
C GLN A 91 -6.89 10.76 -2.54
N SER A 92 -7.82 9.80 -2.59
CA SER A 92 -8.83 9.59 -1.55
C SER A 92 -8.25 8.80 -0.38
N PHE A 93 -8.02 9.48 0.75
CA PHE A 93 -7.55 8.82 1.97
C PHE A 93 -8.49 7.70 2.47
N PRO A 94 -9.84 7.85 2.45
CA PRO A 94 -10.73 6.74 2.83
C PRO A 94 -10.56 5.48 1.97
N LEU A 95 -10.34 5.63 0.66
CA LEU A 95 -10.08 4.47 -0.21
C LEU A 95 -8.71 3.85 0.10
N PHE A 96 -7.68 4.68 0.30
CA PHE A 96 -6.36 4.23 0.70
C PHE A 96 -6.36 3.49 2.04
N LEU A 97 -7.12 3.98 3.02
CA LEU A 97 -7.31 3.34 4.32
C LEU A 97 -7.86 1.91 4.17
N ILE A 98 -8.88 1.72 3.33
CA ILE A 98 -9.47 0.40 3.07
C ILE A 98 -8.44 -0.51 2.38
N GLU A 99 -7.74 0.00 1.37
CA GLU A 99 -6.73 -0.75 0.63
C GLU A 99 -5.58 -1.22 1.52
N VAL A 100 -4.96 -0.31 2.28
CA VAL A 100 -3.84 -0.62 3.17
C VAL A 100 -4.28 -1.55 4.31
N THR A 101 -5.49 -1.38 4.82
CA THR A 101 -6.03 -2.29 5.85
C THR A 101 -6.19 -3.71 5.29
N ALA A 102 -6.76 -3.85 4.09
CA ALA A 102 -6.91 -5.15 3.43
C ALA A 102 -5.54 -5.79 3.13
N LEU A 103 -4.59 -5.00 2.64
CA LEU A 103 -3.22 -5.46 2.42
C LEU A 103 -2.56 -5.94 3.72
N SER A 104 -2.74 -5.20 4.83
CA SER A 104 -2.19 -5.59 6.12
C SER A 104 -2.75 -6.92 6.61
N VAL A 105 -4.04 -7.19 6.42
CA VAL A 105 -4.65 -8.49 6.72
C VAL A 105 -4.04 -9.59 5.87
N ALA A 106 -3.85 -9.37 4.57
CA ALA A 106 -3.22 -10.35 3.68
C ALA A 106 -1.76 -10.64 4.07
N LEU A 107 -0.97 -9.61 4.39
CA LEU A 107 0.41 -9.75 4.83
C LEU A 107 0.52 -10.44 6.18
N ALA A 108 -0.36 -10.11 7.13
CA ALA A 108 -0.43 -10.79 8.42
C ALA A 108 -0.73 -12.29 8.22
N TRP A 109 -1.71 -12.63 7.38
CA TRP A 109 -1.96 -14.03 7.05
C TRP A 109 -0.72 -14.71 6.49
N LEU A 110 -0.04 -14.09 5.53
CA LEU A 110 1.17 -14.65 4.93
C LEU A 110 2.29 -14.86 5.97
N TYR A 111 2.52 -13.87 6.83
CA TYR A 111 3.50 -13.90 7.92
C TYR A 111 3.30 -15.12 8.83
N VAL A 112 2.05 -15.42 9.21
CA VAL A 112 1.77 -16.63 10.01
C VAL A 112 1.98 -17.91 9.20
N ARG A 113 1.59 -17.93 7.93
CA ARG A 113 1.76 -19.10 7.05
C ARG A 113 3.22 -19.43 6.75
N THR A 114 4.12 -18.45 6.88
CA THR A 114 5.56 -18.62 6.75
C THR A 114 6.28 -18.80 8.08
N ASN A 115 5.55 -19.10 9.18
CA ASN A 115 6.11 -19.23 10.54
C ASN A 115 6.88 -17.98 11.01
N GLY A 116 6.40 -16.80 10.64
CA GLY A 116 6.97 -15.52 11.05
C GLY A 116 8.16 -15.06 10.22
N SER A 117 8.30 -15.53 8.97
CA SER A 117 9.30 -15.00 8.05
C SER A 117 9.01 -13.55 7.71
N LEU A 118 10.04 -12.71 7.82
CA LEU A 118 10.08 -11.35 7.29
C LEU A 118 10.64 -11.34 5.87
#